data_AF-A0A424Z3V9-F1
#
_entry.id   AF-A0A424Z3V9-F1
#
_cell.length_a   1.000
_cell.length_b   1.000
_cell.length_c   1.000
_cell.angle_alpha   90.00
_cell.angle_beta   90.00
_cell.angle_gamma   90.00
#
_symmetry.space_group_name_H-M   'P 1'
#
loop_
_entity.id
_entity.type
_entity.pdbx_description
1 polymer ?
#
loop_
_entity_poly.entity_id
_entity_poly.type
_entity_poly.pdbx_seq_one_letter_code
_entity_poly.pdbx_strand_id
1 'polypeptide(L)'
;MKQDYTFKIGGEAGQGLQTIGLVLARSLARQGMHIFTNEDYFSRVRGGHNFSQIRAASFPLWSYKDELDVLIALDKKSIEQHSNEVCSGGVIIYDSEKVKIEEEPPNSLALPLSKIGKEHGGKSVMGNTAALGAVWQLIEGDFQSLEETLQNLFAGKGEDIVNSNIKVARGGAAYARDNFQGDCRCKLMKLSSPQRLLLNGNEAASLGAMAAGCQFISAYPMTPASGVFVNMSKETNRLPLLFEQAEDEIAAIHMALGAAYTGVRSMVATSGGGLAL
;
A
#
# COMPACT_ATOMS: atom_id res chain seq x y z
N MET A 1 18.84 8.65 -16.99
CA MET A 1 19.44 7.58 -16.16
C MET A 1 18.30 6.71 -15.64
N LYS A 2 18.44 5.38 -15.61
CA LYS A 2 17.36 4.49 -15.13
C LYS A 2 17.39 4.43 -13.61
N GLN A 3 16.26 4.74 -12.97
CA GLN A 3 16.02 4.55 -11.54
C GLN A 3 15.11 3.33 -11.33
N ASP A 4 15.46 2.50 -10.36
CA ASP A 4 14.72 1.31 -9.94
C ASP A 4 15.00 1.10 -8.45
N TYR A 5 13.98 1.35 -7.63
CA TYR A 5 14.07 1.38 -6.18
C TYR A 5 13.00 0.50 -5.55
N THR A 6 13.35 -0.19 -4.48
CA THR A 6 12.45 -1.08 -3.75
C THR A 6 12.37 -0.68 -2.28
N PHE A 7 11.13 -0.57 -1.80
CA PHE A 7 10.78 -0.21 -0.44
C PHE A 7 10.01 -1.37 0.17
N LYS A 8 10.28 -1.73 1.42
CA LYS A 8 9.45 -2.68 2.18
C LYS A 8 9.05 -2.06 3.50
N ILE A 9 7.77 -2.20 3.83
CA ILE A 9 7.20 -1.82 5.11
C ILE A 9 6.80 -3.13 5.79
N GLY A 10 7.47 -3.46 6.90
CA GLY A 10 7.17 -4.64 7.71
C GLY A 10 6.56 -4.23 9.05
N GLY A 11 5.74 -5.12 9.61
CA GLY A 11 5.13 -4.93 10.92
C GLY A 11 3.94 -5.83 11.19
N GLU A 12 3.32 -5.61 12.33
CA GLU A 12 2.17 -6.42 12.77
C GLU A 12 0.87 -5.97 12.10
N ALA A 13 -0.02 -6.94 11.86
CA ALA A 13 -1.38 -6.66 11.39
C ALA A 13 -2.09 -5.64 12.30
N GLY A 14 -2.60 -4.56 11.70
CA GLY A 14 -3.26 -3.46 12.43
C GLY A 14 -2.37 -2.25 12.70
N GLN A 15 -1.06 -2.32 12.41
CA GLN A 15 -0.17 -1.17 12.49
C GLN A 15 -0.29 -0.23 11.28
N GLY A 16 -1.20 -0.44 10.32
CA GLY A 16 -1.46 0.51 9.24
C GLY A 16 -0.48 0.46 8.06
N LEU A 17 0.23 -0.66 7.86
CA LEU A 17 1.19 -0.90 6.78
C LEU A 17 0.60 -0.57 5.40
N GLN A 18 -0.61 -1.07 5.11
CA GLN A 18 -1.28 -0.83 3.83
C GLN A 18 -1.54 0.67 3.58
N THR A 19 -1.87 1.43 4.63
CA THR A 19 -2.14 2.87 4.49
C THR A 19 -0.87 3.61 4.11
N ILE A 20 0.24 3.34 4.80
CA ILE A 20 1.50 4.01 4.50
C ILE A 20 2.14 3.52 3.20
N GLY A 21 1.99 2.23 2.85
CA GLY A 21 2.39 1.69 1.55
C GLY A 21 1.66 2.38 0.40
N LEU A 22 0.35 2.62 0.54
CA LEU A 22 -0.43 3.36 -0.44
C LEU A 22 -0.01 4.83 -0.56
N VAL A 23 0.29 5.51 0.55
CA VAL A 23 0.81 6.89 0.50
C VAL A 23 2.15 6.93 -0.22
N LEU A 24 3.08 6.03 0.12
CA LEU A 24 4.39 5.95 -0.51
C LEU A 24 4.27 5.68 -2.02
N ALA A 25 3.51 4.66 -2.40
CA ALA A 25 3.24 4.30 -3.80
C ALA A 25 2.64 5.47 -4.59
N ARG A 26 1.61 6.13 -4.07
CA ARG A 26 0.96 7.27 -4.74
C ARG A 26 1.87 8.49 -4.84
N SER A 27 2.66 8.76 -3.81
CA SER A 27 3.61 9.88 -3.81
C SER A 27 4.71 9.64 -4.85
N LEU A 28 5.24 8.43 -4.94
CA LEU A 28 6.21 8.04 -5.98
C LEU A 28 5.60 8.10 -7.39
N ALA A 29 4.36 7.65 -7.57
CA ALA A 29 3.65 7.75 -8.85
C ALA A 29 3.48 9.21 -9.30
N ARG A 30 3.18 10.12 -8.37
CA ARG A 30 3.09 11.58 -8.61
C ARG A 30 4.43 12.19 -9.03
N GLN A 31 5.55 11.56 -8.69
CA GLN A 31 6.89 11.92 -9.15
C GLN A 31 7.25 11.33 -10.52
N GLY A 32 6.29 10.69 -11.19
CA GLY A 32 6.49 10.15 -12.53
C GLY A 32 7.03 8.72 -12.56
N MET A 33 7.13 8.04 -11.41
CA MET A 33 7.58 6.65 -11.36
C MET A 33 6.47 5.67 -11.74
N HIS A 34 6.83 4.56 -12.37
CA HIS A 34 6.01 3.36 -12.47
C HIS A 34 6.09 2.60 -11.17
N ILE A 35 4.95 2.09 -10.71
CA ILE A 35 4.83 1.43 -9.40
C ILE A 35 4.36 0.00 -9.60
N PHE A 36 4.97 -0.93 -8.86
CA PHE A 36 4.49 -2.29 -8.67
C PHE A 36 4.48 -2.58 -7.16
N THR A 37 3.33 -3.02 -6.63
CA THR A 37 3.18 -3.34 -5.21
C THR A 37 2.95 -4.82 -5.01
N ASN A 38 3.58 -5.40 -3.98
CA ASN A 38 3.35 -6.75 -3.51
C ASN A 38 2.96 -6.69 -2.03
N GLU A 39 1.83 -7.30 -1.68
CA GLU A 39 1.30 -7.33 -0.31
C GLU A 39 1.33 -8.78 0.19
N ASP A 40 1.95 -9.00 1.35
CA ASP A 40 1.99 -10.30 2.01
C ASP A 40 1.31 -10.20 3.38
N TYR A 41 0.31 -11.05 3.58
CA TYR A 41 -0.43 -11.14 4.81
C TYR A 41 -0.88 -12.57 5.08
N PHE A 42 -0.89 -12.93 6.36
CA PHE A 42 -1.43 -14.21 6.79
C PHE A 42 -2.96 -14.26 6.63
N SER A 43 -3.51 -15.47 6.47
CA SER A 43 -4.96 -15.73 6.55
C SER A 43 -5.47 -15.60 8.00
N ARG A 44 -5.27 -14.43 8.61
CA ARG A 44 -5.63 -14.07 9.99
C ARG A 44 -6.04 -12.59 10.02
N VAL A 45 -7.10 -12.29 10.79
CA VAL A 45 -7.62 -10.91 10.91
C VAL A 45 -6.76 -10.03 11.81
N ARG A 46 -6.10 -10.62 12.82
CA ARG A 46 -5.20 -9.91 13.75
C ARG A 46 -3.97 -10.74 14.08
N GLY A 47 -2.87 -10.04 14.34
CA GLY A 47 -1.57 -10.62 14.64
C GLY A 47 -0.90 -11.25 13.41
N GLY A 48 0.36 -11.63 13.60
CA GLY A 48 1.22 -12.05 12.50
C GLY A 48 2.01 -10.88 11.91
N HIS A 49 3.11 -11.25 11.26
CA HIS A 49 3.98 -10.32 10.56
C HIS A 49 3.51 -10.21 9.11
N ASN A 50 3.26 -8.99 8.66
CA ASN A 50 2.86 -8.72 7.29
C ASN A 50 3.87 -7.75 6.67
N PHE A 51 3.90 -7.69 5.35
CA PHE A 51 4.66 -6.64 4.67
C PHE A 51 3.95 -6.09 3.44
N SER A 52 4.20 -4.82 3.16
CA SER A 52 3.88 -4.16 1.89
C SER A 52 5.20 -3.80 1.23
N GLN A 53 5.42 -4.31 0.02
CA GLN A 53 6.60 -4.04 -0.78
C GLN A 53 6.23 -3.23 -2.01
N ILE A 54 6.96 -2.14 -2.24
CA ILE A 54 6.75 -1.21 -3.34
C ILE A 54 8.02 -1.15 -4.17
N ARG A 55 7.93 -1.49 -5.45
CA ARG A 55 8.97 -1.21 -6.44
C ARG A 55 8.57 0.01 -7.25
N ALA A 56 9.47 0.96 -7.38
CA ALA A 56 9.28 2.19 -8.13
C ALA A 56 10.40 2.37 -9.14
N ALA A 57 10.07 2.56 -10.41
CA ALA A 57 11.06 2.73 -11.47
C ALA A 57 10.69 3.81 -12.48
N SER A 58 11.73 4.37 -13.11
CA SER A 58 11.60 5.31 -14.24
C SER A 58 11.11 4.65 -15.54
N PHE A 59 10.82 3.35 -15.53
CA PHE A 59 10.39 2.54 -16.68
C PHE A 59 9.30 1.54 -16.25
N PRO A 60 8.50 0.98 -17.19
CA PRO A 60 7.44 0.02 -16.87
C PRO A 60 7.93 -1.20 -16.09
N LEU A 61 7.13 -1.60 -15.10
CA LEU A 61 7.41 -2.72 -14.20
C LEU A 61 6.43 -3.87 -14.43
N TRP A 62 6.91 -5.11 -14.27
CA TRP A 62 6.13 -6.33 -14.46
C TRP A 62 6.19 -7.29 -13.27
N SER A 63 7.06 -7.01 -12.29
CA SER A 63 7.25 -7.85 -11.11
C SER A 63 7.84 -7.04 -9.96
N TYR A 64 7.76 -7.61 -8.77
CA TYR A 64 8.58 -7.20 -7.63
C TYR A 64 10.05 -7.63 -7.81
N LYS A 65 10.91 -7.24 -6.88
CA LYS A 65 12.35 -7.58 -6.80
C LYS A 65 12.69 -7.90 -5.34
N ASP A 66 13.44 -8.96 -5.06
CA ASP A 66 13.70 -9.35 -3.67
C ASP A 66 14.57 -8.35 -2.90
N GLU A 67 15.57 -7.78 -3.58
CA GLU A 67 16.49 -6.80 -3.00
C GLU A 67 15.79 -5.47 -2.64
N LEU A 68 16.10 -4.94 -1.45
CA LEU A 68 15.52 -3.72 -0.89
C LEU A 68 16.54 -2.58 -0.87
N ASP A 69 16.09 -1.38 -1.27
CA ASP A 69 16.84 -0.15 -1.06
C ASP A 69 16.43 0.54 0.26
N VAL A 70 15.18 0.38 0.70
CA VAL A 70 14.69 0.94 1.98
C VAL A 70 13.79 -0.07 2.69
N LEU A 71 14.11 -0.38 3.94
CA LEU A 71 13.28 -1.16 4.85
C LEU A 71 12.72 -0.24 5.96
N ILE A 72 11.41 -0.21 6.11
CA ILE A 72 10.69 0.45 7.21
C ILE A 72 10.19 -0.65 8.14
N ALA A 73 10.88 -0.83 9.26
CA ALA A 73 10.62 -1.87 10.25
C ALA A 73 9.81 -1.32 11.43
N LEU A 74 8.51 -1.62 11.48
CA LEU A 74 7.62 -1.19 12.57
C LEU A 74 7.66 -2.12 13.79
N ASP A 75 8.28 -3.28 13.65
CA ASP A 75 8.53 -4.24 14.72
C ASP A 75 9.92 -4.88 14.58
N LYS A 76 10.32 -5.64 15.61
CA LYS A 76 11.62 -6.34 15.62
C LYS A 76 11.70 -7.42 14.54
N LYS A 77 10.58 -8.10 14.29
CA LYS A 77 10.51 -9.22 13.35
C LYS A 77 10.77 -8.78 11.90
N SER A 78 10.40 -7.56 11.54
CA SER A 78 10.74 -6.94 10.26
C SER A 78 12.25 -6.87 10.04
N ILE A 79 13.02 -6.51 11.07
CA ILE A 79 14.49 -6.48 10.99
C ILE A 79 15.04 -7.90 10.91
N GLU A 80 14.58 -8.80 11.78
CA GLU A 80 15.04 -10.20 11.84
C GLU A 80 14.81 -10.94 10.52
N GLN A 81 13.70 -10.66 9.83
CA GLN A 81 13.33 -11.34 8.59
C GLN A 81 13.88 -10.68 7.31
N HIS A 82 13.96 -9.34 7.28
CA HIS A 82 14.19 -8.62 6.01
C HIS A 82 15.48 -7.80 5.97
N SER A 83 16.24 -7.69 7.06
CA SER A 83 17.51 -6.93 7.04
C SER A 83 18.51 -7.48 6.01
N ASN A 84 18.56 -8.80 5.83
CA ASN A 84 19.42 -9.46 4.84
C ASN A 84 19.01 -9.20 3.38
N GLU A 85 17.80 -8.69 3.14
CA GLU A 85 17.33 -8.31 1.81
C GLU A 85 17.78 -6.89 1.42
N VAL A 86 18.26 -6.10 2.39
CA VAL A 86 18.70 -4.72 2.18
C VAL A 86 20.07 -4.72 1.49
N CYS A 87 20.14 -4.08 0.33
CA CYS A 87 21.35 -4.01 -0.46
C CYS A 87 22.42 -3.11 0.16
N SER A 88 23.64 -3.20 -0.38
CA SER A 88 24.69 -2.23 -0.06
C SER A 88 24.24 -0.81 -0.39
N GLY A 89 24.37 0.10 0.58
CA GLY A 89 23.87 1.48 0.50
C GLY A 89 22.36 1.64 0.70
N GLY A 90 21.63 0.55 0.94
CA GLY A 90 20.23 0.58 1.36
C GLY A 90 20.10 1.04 2.82
N VAL A 91 18.90 1.47 3.21
CA VAL A 91 18.63 2.09 4.51
C VAL A 91 17.60 1.28 5.29
N ILE A 92 17.82 1.12 6.60
CA ILE A 92 16.85 0.53 7.52
C ILE A 92 16.33 1.62 8.46
N ILE A 93 15.03 1.86 8.48
CA ILE A 93 14.36 2.80 9.39
C ILE A 93 13.52 1.99 10.37
N TYR A 94 13.65 2.21 11.67
CA TYR A 94 12.88 1.48 12.68
C TYR A 94 12.39 2.37 13.82
N ASP A 95 11.32 1.94 14.51
CA ASP A 95 10.79 2.63 15.69
C ASP A 95 11.71 2.42 16.91
N SER A 96 12.55 3.40 17.23
CA SER A 96 13.49 3.30 18.37
C SER A 96 12.79 3.12 19.73
N GLU A 97 11.51 3.49 19.84
CA GLU A 97 10.74 3.35 21.07
C GLU A 97 10.24 1.91 21.29
N LYS A 98 10.08 1.13 20.23
CA LYS A 98 9.49 -0.22 20.27
C LYS A 98 10.48 -1.32 19.94
N VAL A 99 11.43 -1.02 19.07
CA VAL A 99 12.37 -1.99 18.53
C VAL A 99 13.71 -1.76 19.21
N LYS A 100 14.05 -2.67 20.12
CA LYS A 100 15.37 -2.74 20.73
C LYS A 100 16.21 -3.74 19.95
N ILE A 101 17.31 -3.26 19.37
CA ILE A 101 18.30 -4.08 18.67
C ILE A 101 19.61 -4.03 19.46
N GLU A 102 20.26 -5.19 19.57
CA GLU A 102 21.54 -5.32 20.29
C GLU A 102 22.70 -4.79 19.44
N GLU A 103 22.62 -5.00 18.12
CA GLU A 103 23.55 -4.49 17.12
C GLU A 103 22.75 -3.79 16.03
N GLU A 104 23.03 -2.49 15.82
CA GLU A 104 22.36 -1.72 14.78
C GLU A 104 22.89 -2.15 13.40
N PRO A 105 22.01 -2.57 12.47
CA PRO A 105 22.42 -2.83 11.09
C PRO A 105 23.13 -1.61 10.49
N PRO A 106 24.12 -1.81 9.61
CA PRO A 106 24.78 -0.69 8.95
C PRO A 106 23.77 0.17 8.19
N ASN A 107 24.00 1.48 8.20
CA ASN A 107 23.16 2.47 7.50
C ASN A 107 21.70 2.52 7.99
N SER A 108 21.48 2.37 9.29
CA SER A 108 20.16 2.47 9.92
C SER A 108 19.83 3.87 10.45
N LEU A 109 18.53 4.15 10.56
CA LEU A 109 17.97 5.31 11.24
C LEU A 109 17.04 4.84 12.36
N ALA A 110 17.51 4.97 13.59
CA ALA A 110 16.69 4.84 14.80
C ALA A 110 15.75 6.05 14.91
N LEU A 111 14.48 5.89 14.53
CA LEU A 111 13.52 6.98 14.46
C LEU A 111 12.46 6.80 15.56
N PRO A 112 12.26 7.75 16.50
CA PRO A 112 11.28 7.60 17.57
C PRO A 112 9.84 7.84 17.06
N LEU A 113 9.35 6.94 16.19
CA LEU A 113 8.07 7.05 15.48
C LEU A 113 6.93 7.26 16.46
N SER A 114 6.87 6.43 17.51
CA SER A 114 5.79 6.49 18.49
C SER A 114 5.75 7.81 19.27
N LYS A 115 6.92 8.42 19.51
CA LYS A 115 7.05 9.74 20.14
C LYS A 115 6.63 10.86 19.21
N ILE A 116 7.18 10.91 17.99
CA ILE A 116 6.84 11.92 16.97
C ILE A 116 5.34 11.89 16.65
N GLY A 117 4.75 10.69 16.52
CA GLY A 117 3.31 10.52 16.30
C GLY A 117 2.46 11.06 17.45
N LYS A 118 2.89 10.87 18.70
CA LYS A 118 2.19 11.39 19.88
C LYS A 118 2.32 12.91 20.00
N GLU A 119 3.52 13.45 19.80
CA GLU A 119 3.82 14.87 19.94
C GLU A 119 3.14 15.72 18.87
N HIS A 120 3.18 15.30 17.60
CA HIS A 120 2.65 16.09 16.49
C HIS A 120 1.25 15.67 16.02
N GLY A 121 0.86 14.42 16.26
CA GLY A 121 -0.42 13.85 15.81
C GLY A 121 -1.38 13.44 16.95
N GLY A 122 -0.95 13.52 18.20
CA GLY A 122 -1.75 13.16 19.37
C GLY A 122 -1.92 11.65 19.61
N LYS A 123 -1.45 10.78 18.70
CA LYS A 123 -1.53 9.31 18.85
C LYS A 123 -0.27 8.64 18.33
N SER A 124 0.27 7.68 19.09
CA SER A 124 1.47 6.93 18.71
C SER A 124 1.34 6.17 17.38
N VAL A 125 0.12 5.74 17.01
CA VAL A 125 -0.14 5.07 15.71
C VAL A 125 0.13 5.98 14.50
N MET A 126 0.10 7.31 14.68
CA MET A 126 0.44 8.24 13.61
C MET A 126 1.94 8.26 13.32
N GLY A 127 2.77 7.64 14.17
CA GLY A 127 4.20 7.51 13.97
C GLY A 127 4.58 6.93 12.61
N ASN A 128 3.76 6.06 12.01
CA ASN A 128 4.03 5.53 10.67
C ASN A 128 4.12 6.62 9.59
N THR A 129 3.39 7.73 9.77
CA THR A 129 3.47 8.90 8.88
C THR A 129 4.82 9.63 9.05
N ALA A 130 5.45 9.55 10.23
CA ALA A 130 6.81 10.06 10.43
C ALA A 130 7.82 9.22 9.66
N ALA A 131 7.64 7.89 9.59
CA ALA A 131 8.48 7.02 8.78
C ALA A 131 8.43 7.43 7.30
N LEU A 132 7.22 7.74 6.77
CA LEU A 132 7.08 8.26 5.41
C LEU A 132 7.83 9.56 5.20
N GLY A 133 7.72 10.50 6.14
CA GLY A 133 8.46 11.76 6.08
C GLY A 133 9.97 11.57 6.09
N ALA A 134 10.48 10.66 6.93
CA ALA A 134 11.89 10.29 6.97
C ALA A 134 12.34 9.70 5.62
N VAL A 135 11.63 8.71 5.09
CA VAL A 135 11.90 8.13 3.77
C VAL A 135 11.95 9.23 2.71
N TRP A 136 10.96 10.12 2.69
CA TRP A 136 10.87 11.18 1.70
C TRP A 136 12.04 12.16 1.76
N GLN A 137 12.51 12.48 2.97
CA GLN A 137 13.71 13.28 3.18
C GLN A 137 14.97 12.58 2.69
N LEU A 138 15.12 11.29 2.98
CA LEU A 138 16.31 10.51 2.62
C LEU A 138 16.43 10.30 1.12
N ILE A 139 15.28 10.11 0.44
CA ILE A 139 15.24 9.94 -1.00
C ILE A 139 15.23 11.24 -1.80
N GLU A 140 15.38 12.39 -1.13
CA GLU A 140 15.34 13.72 -1.75
C GLU A 140 14.07 13.97 -2.57
N GLY A 141 12.93 13.47 -2.07
CA GLY A 141 11.64 13.66 -2.70
C GLY A 141 11.10 15.08 -2.52
N ASP A 142 10.36 15.58 -3.51
CA ASP A 142 9.59 16.82 -3.40
C ASP A 142 8.51 16.67 -2.33
N PHE A 143 8.71 17.30 -1.17
CA PHE A 143 7.83 17.15 -0.02
C PHE A 143 6.39 17.58 -0.30
N GLN A 144 6.17 18.51 -1.24
CA GLN A 144 4.83 18.93 -1.64
C GLN A 144 3.99 17.75 -2.16
N SER A 145 4.61 16.85 -2.94
CA SER A 145 3.91 15.68 -3.49
C SER A 145 3.47 14.66 -2.42
N LEU A 146 4.22 14.55 -1.32
CA LEU A 146 3.83 13.75 -0.16
C LEU A 146 2.65 14.40 0.58
N GLU A 147 2.69 15.72 0.79
CA GLU A 147 1.61 16.47 1.43
C GLU A 147 0.30 16.37 0.66
N GLU A 148 0.33 16.58 -0.65
CA GLU A 148 -0.84 16.42 -1.51
C GLU A 148 -1.40 15.00 -1.43
N THR A 149 -0.55 13.98 -1.33
CA THR A 149 -1.00 12.60 -1.19
C THR A 149 -1.66 12.35 0.17
N LEU A 150 -1.09 12.88 1.25
CA LEU A 150 -1.68 12.81 2.60
C LEU A 150 -3.01 13.56 2.67
N GLN A 151 -3.09 14.75 2.07
CA GLN A 151 -4.33 15.54 1.97
C GLN A 151 -5.42 14.75 1.26
N ASN A 152 -5.13 14.22 0.06
CA ASN A 152 -6.09 13.46 -0.72
C ASN A 152 -6.56 12.17 -0.02
N LEU A 153 -5.65 11.46 0.65
CA LEU A 153 -5.99 10.21 1.33
C LEU A 153 -6.87 10.44 2.57
N PHE A 154 -6.60 11.50 3.33
CA PHE A 154 -7.26 11.78 4.60
C PHE A 154 -8.35 12.86 4.51
N ALA A 155 -8.64 13.42 3.33
CA ALA A 155 -9.65 14.46 3.12
C ALA A 155 -11.01 14.11 3.77
N GLY A 156 -11.46 12.86 3.59
CA GLY A 156 -12.73 12.38 4.17
C GLY A 156 -12.72 12.18 5.70
N LYS A 157 -11.58 12.36 6.38
CA LYS A 157 -11.44 12.20 7.83
C LYS A 157 -11.39 13.54 8.59
N GLY A 158 -11.47 14.68 7.89
CA GLY A 158 -11.46 16.01 8.48
C GLY A 158 -10.09 16.69 8.49
N GLU A 159 -10.10 18.02 8.43
CA GLU A 159 -8.91 18.86 8.28
C GLU A 159 -7.89 18.68 9.41
N ASP A 160 -8.36 18.49 10.66
CA ASP A 160 -7.47 18.27 11.80
C ASP A 160 -6.62 17.01 11.64
N ILE A 161 -7.20 15.92 11.11
CA ILE A 161 -6.48 14.66 10.88
C ILE A 161 -5.48 14.82 9.74
N VAL A 162 -5.86 15.54 8.68
CA VAL A 162 -4.98 15.86 7.55
C VAL A 162 -3.77 16.67 8.04
N ASN A 163 -4.00 17.79 8.72
CA ASN A 163 -2.97 18.69 9.23
C ASN A 163 -2.05 17.97 10.23
N SER A 164 -2.62 17.13 11.09
CA SER A 164 -1.86 16.32 12.05
C SER A 164 -0.92 15.34 11.33
N ASN A 165 -1.39 14.64 10.29
CA ASN A 165 -0.53 13.73 9.51
C ASN A 165 0.60 14.49 8.80
N ILE A 166 0.31 15.65 8.22
CA ILE A 166 1.33 16.49 7.57
C ILE A 166 2.40 16.93 8.58
N LYS A 167 1.99 17.40 9.78
CA LYS A 167 2.94 17.77 10.84
C LYS A 167 3.81 16.60 11.27
N VAL A 168 3.22 15.41 11.44
CA VAL A 168 3.96 14.19 11.79
C VAL A 168 4.95 13.80 10.69
N ALA A 169 4.57 13.88 9.41
CA ALA A 169 5.49 13.65 8.29
C ALA A 169 6.66 14.64 8.32
N ARG A 170 6.39 15.93 8.54
CA ARG A 170 7.44 16.96 8.65
C ARG A 170 8.37 16.70 9.84
N GLY A 171 7.84 16.25 10.97
CA GLY A 171 8.63 15.86 12.14
C GLY A 171 9.57 14.70 11.84
N GLY A 172 9.09 13.66 11.15
CA GLY A 172 9.92 12.55 10.69
C GLY A 172 11.01 12.96 9.70
N ALA A 173 10.68 13.86 8.76
CA ALA A 173 11.64 14.41 7.81
C ALA A 173 12.73 15.24 8.49
N ALA A 174 12.36 16.12 9.43
CA ALA A 174 13.32 16.91 10.19
C ALA A 174 14.25 16.01 11.01
N TYR A 175 13.69 15.02 11.71
CA TYR A 175 14.49 14.08 12.47
C TYR A 175 15.49 13.32 11.59
N ALA A 176 15.05 12.81 10.43
CA ALA A 176 15.93 12.12 9.50
C ALA A 176 17.06 13.01 8.99
N ARG A 177 16.77 14.28 8.66
CA ARG A 177 17.80 15.25 8.25
C ARG A 177 18.87 15.46 9.31
N ASP A 178 18.46 15.56 10.57
CA ASP A 178 19.36 15.95 11.65
C ASP A 178 20.13 14.76 12.25
N ASN A 179 19.61 13.53 12.12
CA ASN A 179 20.14 12.35 12.82
C ASN A 179 20.66 11.25 11.89
N PHE A 180 20.31 11.23 10.60
CA PHE A 180 20.85 10.23 9.68
C PHE A 180 22.27 10.62 9.21
N GLN A 181 23.26 9.81 9.61
CA GLN A 181 24.67 10.01 9.25
C GLN A 181 25.11 9.21 8.02
N GLY A 182 24.22 8.38 7.48
CA GLY A 182 24.48 7.54 6.33
C GLY A 182 24.23 8.22 5.00
N ASP A 183 24.30 7.45 3.92
CA ASP A 183 23.84 7.88 2.60
C ASP A 183 22.76 6.92 2.09
N CYS A 184 21.80 7.47 1.36
CA CYS A 184 20.73 6.71 0.75
C CYS A 184 20.98 6.65 -0.76
N ARG A 185 21.23 5.45 -1.29
CA ARG A 185 21.38 5.27 -2.76
C ARG A 185 20.13 5.65 -3.56
N CYS A 186 18.96 5.66 -2.91
CA CYS A 186 17.72 6.14 -3.50
C CYS A 186 17.73 7.66 -3.53
N LYS A 187 17.90 8.27 -4.69
CA LYS A 187 17.79 9.72 -4.87
C LYS A 187 16.81 9.99 -5.98
N LEU A 188 15.61 10.47 -5.68
CA LEU A 188 14.57 10.64 -6.69
C LEU A 188 14.96 11.72 -7.71
N MET A 189 14.90 11.38 -9.00
CA MET A 189 14.93 12.40 -10.04
C MET A 189 13.50 12.85 -10.32
N LYS A 190 13.33 14.15 -10.58
CA LYS A 190 12.06 14.67 -11.06
C LYS A 190 11.82 14.19 -12.49
N LEU A 191 10.77 13.38 -12.69
CA LEU A 191 10.36 12.90 -14.00
C LEU A 191 9.11 13.65 -14.48
N SER A 192 8.76 13.48 -15.76
CA SER A 192 7.43 13.85 -16.24
C SER A 192 6.38 12.99 -15.54
N SER A 193 5.33 13.62 -15.00
CA SER A 193 4.28 12.94 -14.24
C SER A 193 2.97 12.88 -15.02
N PRO A 194 2.82 11.97 -16.01
CA PRO A 194 1.53 11.77 -16.65
C PRO A 194 0.52 11.23 -15.65
N GLN A 195 -0.74 11.62 -15.82
CA GLN A 195 -1.83 11.03 -15.03
C GLN A 195 -1.89 9.53 -15.28
N ARG A 196 -1.81 8.76 -14.20
CA ARG A 196 -1.86 7.30 -14.20
C ARG A 196 -2.80 6.82 -13.11
N LEU A 197 -3.49 5.71 -13.41
CA LEU A 197 -4.25 4.98 -12.41
C LEU A 197 -3.32 3.98 -11.72
N LEU A 198 -3.37 3.96 -10.39
CA LEU A 198 -2.80 2.87 -9.60
C LEU A 198 -3.95 1.94 -9.25
N LEU A 199 -3.96 0.75 -9.86
CA LEU A 199 -5.01 -0.25 -9.73
C LEU A 199 -4.42 -1.55 -9.21
N ASN A 200 -5.15 -2.23 -8.32
CA ASN A 200 -4.91 -3.65 -8.07
C ASN A 200 -5.68 -4.52 -9.08
N GLY A 201 -5.41 -5.83 -9.09
CA GLY A 201 -6.03 -6.77 -10.02
C GLY A 201 -7.57 -6.84 -9.90
N ASN A 202 -8.10 -6.79 -8.68
CA ASN A 202 -9.55 -6.83 -8.45
C ASN A 202 -10.23 -5.56 -8.97
N GLU A 203 -9.64 -4.38 -8.78
CA GLU A 203 -10.12 -3.12 -9.34
C GLU A 203 -10.09 -3.14 -10.87
N ALA A 204 -8.98 -3.59 -11.46
CA ALA A 204 -8.83 -3.70 -12.91
C ALA A 204 -9.87 -4.66 -13.52
N ALA A 205 -10.08 -5.83 -12.91
CA ALA A 205 -11.10 -6.79 -13.35
C ALA A 205 -12.52 -6.21 -13.25
N SER A 206 -12.82 -5.53 -12.14
CA SER A 206 -14.13 -4.88 -11.93
C SER A 206 -14.39 -3.79 -12.96
N LEU A 207 -13.42 -2.89 -13.17
CA LEU A 207 -13.51 -1.81 -14.15
C LEU A 207 -13.64 -2.36 -15.57
N GLY A 208 -12.89 -3.41 -15.91
CA GLY A 208 -12.98 -4.09 -17.20
C GLY A 208 -14.36 -4.70 -17.43
N ALA A 209 -14.92 -5.40 -16.44
CA ALA A 209 -16.25 -6.00 -16.52
C ALA A 209 -17.35 -4.93 -16.69
N MET A 210 -17.30 -3.86 -15.91
CA MET A 210 -18.25 -2.75 -16.02
C MET A 210 -18.11 -2.00 -17.35
N ALA A 211 -16.88 -1.77 -17.83
CA ALA A 211 -16.63 -1.15 -19.13
C ALA A 211 -17.11 -2.04 -20.30
N ALA A 212 -17.06 -3.36 -20.13
CA ALA A 212 -17.65 -4.32 -21.05
C ALA A 212 -19.18 -4.43 -20.91
N GLY A 213 -19.84 -3.60 -20.10
CA GLY A 213 -21.28 -3.59 -19.94
C GLY A 213 -21.82 -4.78 -19.16
N CYS A 214 -21.07 -5.34 -18.23
CA CYS A 214 -21.58 -6.33 -17.28
C CYS A 214 -22.61 -5.66 -16.34
N GLN A 215 -23.81 -6.23 -16.26
CA GLN A 215 -24.94 -5.68 -15.51
C GLN A 215 -25.43 -6.60 -14.38
N PHE A 216 -24.87 -7.79 -14.25
CA PHE A 216 -25.16 -8.69 -13.14
C PHE A 216 -23.89 -9.36 -12.62
N ILE A 217 -23.70 -9.36 -11.31
CA ILE A 217 -22.64 -10.15 -10.66
C ILE A 217 -23.20 -10.91 -9.46
N SER A 218 -22.96 -12.22 -9.43
CA SER A 218 -23.23 -13.06 -8.26
C SER A 218 -21.93 -13.63 -7.73
N ALA A 219 -21.80 -13.77 -6.42
CA ALA A 219 -20.62 -14.38 -5.82
C ALA A 219 -20.89 -14.93 -4.42
N TYR A 220 -20.14 -15.96 -4.04
CA TYR A 220 -19.93 -16.35 -2.66
C TYR A 220 -18.58 -15.79 -2.17
N PRO A 221 -18.48 -15.14 -1.00
CA PRO A 221 -17.23 -14.52 -0.56
C PRO A 221 -16.07 -15.51 -0.38
N MET A 222 -15.01 -15.35 -1.16
CA MET A 222 -13.77 -16.13 -1.04
C MET A 222 -12.53 -15.30 -1.45
N THR A 223 -11.46 -15.39 -0.65
CA THR A 223 -10.16 -14.77 -0.96
C THR A 223 -9.49 -15.47 -2.15
N PRO A 224 -8.89 -14.75 -3.12
CA PRO A 224 -8.75 -13.29 -3.23
C PRO A 224 -9.85 -12.59 -4.06
N ALA A 225 -10.88 -13.33 -4.50
CA ALA A 225 -11.85 -12.87 -5.51
C ALA A 225 -12.95 -11.93 -4.95
N SER A 226 -13.23 -11.95 -3.64
CA SER A 226 -14.24 -11.09 -3.02
C SER A 226 -14.09 -9.60 -3.35
N GLY A 227 -12.86 -9.15 -3.61
CA GLY A 227 -12.60 -7.75 -3.98
C GLY A 227 -13.30 -7.33 -5.26
N VAL A 228 -13.46 -8.22 -6.25
CA VAL A 228 -14.17 -7.91 -7.51
C VAL A 228 -15.64 -7.61 -7.22
N PHE A 229 -16.30 -8.50 -6.46
CA PHE A 229 -17.69 -8.36 -6.05
C PHE A 229 -17.93 -7.06 -5.26
N VAL A 230 -17.08 -6.77 -4.26
CA VAL A 230 -17.18 -5.57 -3.43
C VAL A 230 -16.90 -4.29 -4.21
N ASN A 231 -16.01 -4.31 -5.21
CA ASN A 231 -15.73 -3.15 -6.02
C ASN A 231 -16.90 -2.83 -6.96
N MET A 232 -17.47 -3.84 -7.61
CA MET A 232 -18.64 -3.66 -8.49
C MET A 232 -19.88 -3.23 -7.70
N SER A 233 -20.13 -3.79 -6.50
CA SER A 233 -21.33 -3.45 -5.71
C SER A 233 -21.42 -1.97 -5.30
N LYS A 234 -20.26 -1.29 -5.16
CA LYS A 234 -20.20 0.15 -4.85
C LYS A 234 -20.69 1.04 -5.99
N GLU A 235 -20.71 0.55 -7.22
CA GLU A 235 -21.07 1.34 -8.40
C GLU A 235 -22.55 1.19 -8.80
N THR A 236 -23.33 0.41 -8.05
CA THR A 236 -24.75 0.09 -8.33
C THR A 236 -25.67 1.32 -8.31
N ASN A 237 -25.30 2.37 -7.55
CA ASN A 237 -26.01 3.66 -7.57
C ASN A 237 -25.71 4.50 -8.82
N ARG A 238 -24.69 4.14 -9.61
CA ARG A 238 -24.17 4.93 -10.73
C ARG A 238 -24.31 4.21 -12.07
N LEU A 239 -24.35 2.89 -12.06
CA LEU A 239 -24.40 2.03 -13.23
C LEU A 239 -25.61 1.08 -13.16
N PRO A 240 -26.17 0.66 -14.30
CA PRO A 240 -27.25 -0.32 -14.35
C PRO A 240 -26.69 -1.72 -14.07
N LEU A 241 -26.25 -1.93 -12.83
CA LEU A 241 -25.59 -3.13 -12.32
C LEU A 241 -26.36 -3.63 -11.10
N LEU A 242 -26.73 -4.91 -11.12
CA LEU A 242 -27.25 -5.63 -9.98
C LEU A 242 -26.16 -6.56 -9.42
N PHE A 243 -26.11 -6.73 -8.11
CA PHE A 243 -25.22 -7.67 -7.45
C PHE A 243 -26.02 -8.55 -6.49
N GLU A 244 -25.66 -9.82 -6.38
CA GLU A 244 -26.27 -10.77 -5.45
C GLU A 244 -25.20 -11.57 -4.71
N GLN A 245 -25.26 -11.59 -3.37
CA GLN A 245 -24.39 -12.45 -2.59
C GLN A 245 -25.09 -13.79 -2.41
N ALA A 246 -24.66 -14.80 -3.16
CA ALA A 246 -25.24 -16.13 -3.12
C ALA A 246 -24.84 -16.88 -1.83
N GLU A 247 -25.57 -17.94 -1.52
CA GLU A 247 -25.32 -18.83 -0.39
C GLU A 247 -24.12 -19.76 -0.58
N ASP A 248 -23.79 -20.10 -1.82
CA ASP A 248 -22.63 -20.89 -2.24
C ASP A 248 -22.26 -20.59 -3.72
N GLU A 249 -21.16 -21.19 -4.20
CA GLU A 249 -20.69 -20.99 -5.57
C GLU A 249 -21.60 -21.62 -6.64
N ILE A 250 -22.35 -22.67 -6.30
CA ILE A 250 -23.28 -23.34 -7.22
C ILE A 250 -24.49 -22.43 -7.46
N ALA A 251 -25.05 -21.84 -6.42
CA ALA A 251 -26.09 -20.83 -6.51
C ALA A 251 -25.58 -19.60 -7.28
N ALA A 252 -24.36 -19.14 -6.98
CA ALA A 252 -23.76 -18.00 -7.69
C ALA A 252 -23.71 -18.21 -9.21
N ILE A 253 -23.20 -19.36 -9.68
CA ILE A 253 -23.12 -19.63 -11.12
C ILE A 253 -24.49 -19.83 -11.76
N HIS A 254 -25.44 -20.47 -11.08
CA HIS A 254 -26.81 -20.61 -11.60
C HIS A 254 -27.53 -19.26 -11.72
N MET A 255 -27.36 -18.35 -10.76
CA MET A 255 -27.90 -16.99 -10.86
C MET A 255 -27.31 -16.24 -12.05
N ALA A 256 -25.99 -16.31 -12.25
CA ALA A 256 -25.32 -15.66 -13.38
C ALA A 256 -25.78 -16.24 -14.73
N LEU A 257 -25.95 -17.56 -14.83
CA LEU A 257 -26.50 -18.22 -16.01
C LEU A 257 -27.95 -17.81 -16.28
N GLY A 258 -28.78 -17.72 -15.24
CA GLY A 258 -30.15 -17.22 -15.35
C GLY A 258 -30.20 -15.78 -15.88
N ALA A 259 -29.34 -14.90 -15.36
CA ALA A 259 -29.19 -13.54 -15.89
C ALA A 259 -28.70 -13.53 -17.36
N ALA A 260 -27.72 -14.37 -17.70
CA ALA A 260 -27.24 -14.50 -19.07
C ALA A 260 -28.35 -14.93 -20.04
N TYR A 261 -29.20 -15.86 -19.61
CA TYR A 261 -30.32 -16.36 -20.40
C TYR A 261 -31.35 -15.27 -20.74
N THR A 262 -31.51 -14.25 -19.90
CA THR A 262 -32.39 -13.10 -20.17
C THR A 262 -31.75 -12.04 -21.09
N GLY A 263 -30.51 -12.25 -21.52
CA GLY A 263 -29.76 -11.35 -22.40
C GLY A 263 -28.82 -10.39 -21.67
N VAL A 264 -28.69 -10.49 -20.35
CA VAL A 264 -27.79 -9.65 -19.55
C VAL A 264 -26.35 -10.18 -19.61
N ARG A 265 -25.37 -9.29 -19.75
CA ARG A 265 -23.96 -9.66 -19.50
C ARG A 265 -23.76 -9.86 -18.00
N SER A 266 -23.50 -11.08 -17.58
CA SER A 266 -23.31 -11.47 -16.18
C SER A 266 -21.93 -12.06 -15.92
N MET A 267 -21.49 -12.06 -14.67
CA MET A 267 -20.26 -12.73 -14.25
C MET A 267 -20.34 -13.29 -12.83
N VAL A 268 -19.40 -14.18 -12.51
CA VAL A 268 -19.13 -14.67 -11.15
C VAL A 268 -17.67 -14.40 -10.81
N ALA A 269 -17.40 -14.00 -9.56
CA ALA A 269 -16.04 -13.89 -9.03
C ALA A 269 -15.79 -15.03 -8.03
N THR A 270 -14.77 -15.87 -8.29
CA THR A 270 -14.43 -17.03 -7.46
C THR A 270 -12.92 -17.33 -7.48
N SER A 271 -12.49 -18.37 -6.75
CA SER A 271 -11.13 -18.87 -6.60
C SER A 271 -11.14 -20.41 -6.68
N GLY A 272 -9.99 -21.05 -6.45
CA GLY A 272 -9.81 -22.49 -6.71
C GLY A 272 -10.82 -23.42 -6.03
N GLY A 273 -11.20 -23.15 -4.78
CA GLY A 273 -12.18 -23.97 -4.05
C GLY A 273 -13.57 -23.89 -4.69
N GLY A 274 -14.06 -22.68 -4.89
CA GLY A 274 -15.37 -22.43 -5.49
C GLY A 274 -15.49 -22.79 -6.97
N LEU A 275 -14.40 -22.76 -7.75
CA LEU A 275 -14.39 -23.23 -9.14
C LEU A 275 -14.55 -24.75 -9.25
N ALA A 276 -14.16 -25.50 -8.22
CA ALA A 276 -14.15 -26.96 -8.24
C ALA A 276 -15.48 -27.60 -7.83
N LEU A 277 -16.40 -26.82 -7.25
CA LEU A 277 -17.75 -27.26 -6.86
C LEU A 277 -18.66 -27.39 -8.10
#